data_AF-A0A957FE28-F1
#
_entry.id   AF-A0A957FE28-F1
#
_cell.length_a   1.000
_cell.length_b   1.000
_cell.length_c   1.000
_cell.angle_alpha   90.00
_cell.angle_beta   90.00
_cell.angle_gamma   90.00
#
_symmetry.space_group_name_H-M   'P 1'
#
loop_
_entity.id
_entity.type
_entity.pdbx_description
1 polymer ?
#
loop_
_entity_poly.entity_id
_entity_poly.type
_entity_poly.pdbx_seq_one_letter_code
_entity_poly.pdbx_strand_id
1 'polypeptide(L)'
;MTVNEFLRWAAFSSLEPFGDERNDWHFARLLEQTYNIHRGKDKSSKTAKEFLLTFQQKSREMTMQEMEMALMMRFAAMGGRFPTKAH
;
A
#
# COMPACT_ATOMS: atom_id res chain seq x y z
N MET A 1 6.65 14.51 -24.90
CA MET A 1 6.07 14.96 -23.62
C MET A 1 6.96 16.04 -23.04
N THR A 2 6.44 17.25 -22.88
CA THR A 2 7.15 18.40 -22.30
C THR A 2 6.96 18.47 -20.78
N VAL A 3 7.84 19.21 -20.07
CA VAL A 3 7.74 19.36 -18.61
C VAL A 3 6.40 19.97 -18.19
N ASN A 4 5.86 20.90 -18.98
CA ASN A 4 4.56 21.52 -18.70
C ASN A 4 3.41 20.49 -18.82
N GLU A 5 3.44 19.64 -19.84
CA GLU A 5 2.46 18.55 -19.99
C GLU A 5 2.55 17.56 -18.83
N PHE A 6 3.77 17.18 -18.42
CA PHE A 6 3.96 16.28 -17.28
C PHE A 6 3.39 16.86 -15.98
N LEU A 7 3.65 18.15 -15.70
CA LEU A 7 3.13 18.83 -14.51
C LEU A 7 1.59 18.92 -14.51
N ARG A 8 0.97 19.07 -15.68
CA ARG A 8 -0.50 19.05 -15.80
C ARG A 8 -1.09 17.68 -15.48
N TRP A 9 -0.46 16.61 -15.96
CA TRP A 9 -0.89 15.25 -15.62
C TRP A 9 -0.70 14.94 -14.14
N ALA A 10 0.40 15.39 -13.53
CA ALA A 10 0.62 15.27 -12.10
C ALA A 10 -0.44 16.03 -11.28
N ALA A 11 -0.75 17.27 -11.66
CA ALA A 11 -1.80 18.07 -11.02
C ALA A 11 -3.18 17.41 -11.19
N PHE A 12 -3.49 16.92 -12.39
CA PHE A 12 -4.72 16.18 -12.66
C PHE A 12 -4.84 14.92 -11.77
N SER A 13 -3.80 14.10 -11.72
CA SER A 13 -3.76 12.90 -10.86
C SER A 13 -3.89 13.24 -9.38
N SER A 14 -3.33 14.37 -8.92
CA SER A 14 -3.49 14.82 -7.53
C SER A 14 -4.89 15.33 -7.18
N LEU A 15 -5.66 15.77 -8.19
CA LEU A 15 -7.01 16.29 -8.04
C LEU A 15 -8.08 15.21 -8.25
N GLU A 16 -7.68 14.00 -8.65
CA GLU A 16 -8.61 12.90 -8.89
C GLU A 16 -9.29 12.50 -7.57
N PRO A 17 -10.61 12.65 -7.45
CA PRO A 17 -11.31 12.46 -6.17
C PRO A 17 -11.55 10.98 -5.84
N PHE A 18 -11.27 10.07 -6.79
CA PHE A 18 -11.44 8.64 -6.63
C PHE A 18 -10.06 8.00 -6.62
N GLY A 19 -9.66 7.42 -5.50
CA GLY A 19 -8.44 6.60 -5.46
C GLY A 19 -8.58 5.35 -6.32
N ASP A 20 -7.47 4.68 -6.57
CA ASP A 20 -7.41 3.45 -7.40
C ASP A 20 -8.22 2.28 -6.83
N GLU A 21 -8.66 2.35 -5.57
CA GLU A 21 -9.49 1.34 -4.93
C GLU A 21 -10.71 0.96 -5.75
N ARG A 22 -11.38 1.94 -6.39
CA ARG A 22 -12.54 1.66 -7.24
C ARG A 22 -12.15 0.90 -8.50
N ASN A 23 -11.01 1.24 -9.11
CA ASN A 23 -10.51 0.56 -10.30
C ASN A 23 -10.12 -0.88 -9.97
N ASP A 24 -9.51 -1.12 -8.80
CA ASP A 24 -9.19 -2.46 -8.31
C ASP A 24 -10.44 -3.33 -8.17
N TRP A 25 -11.54 -2.79 -7.62
CA TRP A 25 -12.81 -3.51 -7.52
C TRP A 25 -13.42 -3.85 -8.89
N HIS A 26 -13.37 -2.92 -9.84
CA HIS A 26 -13.85 -3.17 -11.21
C HIS A 26 -13.04 -4.29 -11.86
N PHE A 27 -11.72 -4.24 -11.74
CA PHE A 27 -10.83 -5.25 -12.28
C PHE A 27 -11.05 -6.62 -11.62
N ALA A 28 -11.19 -6.64 -10.29
CA ALA A 28 -11.50 -7.84 -9.54
C ALA A 28 -12.82 -8.49 -9.98
N ARG A 29 -13.83 -7.70 -10.35
CA ARG A 29 -15.12 -8.20 -10.84
C ARG A 29 -15.00 -8.85 -12.23
N LEU A 30 -14.18 -8.29 -13.11
CA LEU A 30 -13.88 -8.88 -14.41
C LEU A 30 -13.14 -10.21 -14.26
N LEU A 31 -12.17 -10.29 -13.33
CA LEU A 31 -11.45 -11.52 -13.03
C LEU A 31 -12.36 -12.59 -12.41
N GLU A 32 -13.24 -12.20 -11.49
CA GLU A 32 -14.25 -13.09 -10.92
C GLU A 32 -15.12 -13.72 -12.01
N GLN A 33 -15.66 -12.89 -12.92
CA GLN A 33 -16.49 -13.36 -14.01
C GLN A 33 -15.74 -14.34 -14.91
N THR A 34 -14.52 -13.96 -15.31
CA THR A 34 -13.66 -14.78 -16.17
C THR A 34 -13.34 -16.13 -15.51
N TYR A 35 -12.92 -16.10 -14.24
CA TYR A 35 -12.62 -17.32 -13.48
C TYR A 35 -13.84 -18.21 -13.36
N ASN A 36 -14.99 -17.66 -12.94
CA ASN A 36 -16.18 -18.46 -12.68
C ASN A 36 -16.76 -19.09 -13.95
N ILE A 37 -16.63 -18.44 -15.11
CA ILE A 37 -17.00 -19.02 -16.41
C ILE A 37 -16.08 -20.20 -16.77
N HIS A 38 -14.78 -20.09 -16.49
CA HIS A 38 -13.76 -21.06 -16.90
C HIS A 38 -13.32 -22.05 -15.82
N ARG A 39 -13.91 -22.03 -14.62
CA ARG A 39 -13.43 -22.82 -13.45
C ARG A 39 -13.47 -24.34 -13.65
N GLY A 40 -14.26 -24.83 -14.61
CA GLY A 40 -14.49 -26.26 -14.83
C GLY A 40 -15.57 -26.84 -13.90
N LYS A 41 -15.91 -28.11 -14.11
CA LYS A 41 -16.76 -28.84 -13.17
C LYS A 41 -15.95 -29.08 -11.88
N ASP A 42 -16.62 -29.05 -10.73
CA ASP A 42 -16.04 -29.33 -9.40
C ASP A 42 -15.18 -28.23 -8.74
N LYS A 43 -15.02 -27.05 -9.36
CA LYS A 43 -14.44 -25.88 -8.67
C LYS A 43 -15.51 -24.95 -8.13
N SER A 44 -15.33 -24.47 -6.91
CA SER A 44 -16.22 -23.48 -6.28
C SER A 44 -16.14 -22.12 -6.98
N SER A 45 -17.21 -21.32 -6.88
CA SER A 45 -17.15 -19.92 -7.29
C SER A 45 -16.22 -19.16 -6.37
N LYS A 46 -15.42 -18.28 -6.96
CA LYS A 46 -14.70 -17.26 -6.23
C LYS A 46 -15.48 -15.95 -6.24
N THR A 47 -15.23 -15.13 -5.24
CA THR A 47 -15.80 -13.77 -5.13
C THR A 47 -14.78 -12.72 -5.55
N ALA A 48 -15.21 -11.54 -6.00
CA ALA A 48 -14.30 -10.44 -6.38
C ALA A 48 -13.22 -10.15 -5.34
N LYS A 49 -13.55 -10.25 -4.04
CA LYS A 49 -12.61 -9.96 -2.95
C LYS A 49 -11.34 -10.82 -3.00
N GLU A 50 -11.42 -12.03 -3.53
CA GLU A 50 -10.27 -12.94 -3.68
C GLU A 50 -9.29 -12.51 -4.77
N PHE A 51 -9.70 -11.62 -5.67
CA PHE A 51 -8.89 -11.11 -6.78
C PHE A 51 -8.31 -9.72 -6.50
N LEU A 52 -8.60 -9.13 -5.33
CA LEU A 52 -8.00 -7.87 -4.91
C LEU A 52 -6.55 -8.07 -4.46
N LEU A 53 -5.70 -7.10 -4.77
CA LEU A 53 -4.35 -7.03 -4.24
C LEU A 53 -4.39 -6.81 -2.73
N THR A 54 -3.89 -7.79 -1.97
CA THR A 54 -3.64 -7.63 -0.55
C THR A 54 -2.18 -7.31 -0.34
N PHE A 55 -1.88 -6.03 -0.12
CA PHE A 55 -0.56 -5.62 0.34
C PHE A 55 -0.40 -6.08 1.79
N GLN A 56 0.19 -7.26 1.98
CA GLN A 56 0.63 -7.66 3.31
C GLN A 56 1.68 -6.66 3.78
N GLN A 57 1.28 -5.74 4.65
CA GLN A 57 2.24 -5.09 5.52
C GLN A 57 2.83 -6.19 6.40
N LYS A 58 4.06 -6.62 6.08
CA LYS A 58 4.86 -7.39 7.03
C LYS A 58 5.14 -6.48 8.21
N SER A 59 4.22 -6.40 9.17
CA SER A 59 4.56 -5.95 10.51
C SER A 59 5.46 -7.04 11.08
N ARG A 60 6.77 -6.88 10.94
CA ARG A 60 7.70 -7.61 11.81
C ARG A 60 7.38 -7.12 13.21
N GLU A 61 6.98 -8.04 14.09
CA GLU A 61 6.94 -7.75 15.52
C GLU A 61 8.36 -7.34 15.92
N MET A 62 8.57 -6.04 16.11
CA MET A 62 9.83 -5.52 16.62
C MET A 62 9.86 -5.82 18.10
N THR A 63 10.97 -6.39 18.57
CA THR A 63 11.24 -6.46 19.99
C THR A 63 11.31 -5.04 20.56
N MET A 64 10.99 -4.87 21.84
CA MET A 64 10.93 -3.55 22.48
C MET A 64 12.25 -2.76 22.34
N GLN A 65 13.39 -3.47 22.30
CA GLN A 65 14.71 -2.89 22.07
C GLN A 65 14.90 -2.36 20.63
N GLU A 66 14.40 -3.07 19.62
CA GLU A 66 14.44 -2.60 18.22
C GLU A 66 13.55 -1.36 18.04
N MET A 67 12.41 -1.31 18.73
CA MET A 67 11.51 -0.15 18.71
C MET A 67 12.15 1.08 19.38
N GLU A 68 12.78 0.92 20.54
CA GLU A 68 13.53 2.00 21.21
C GLU A 68 14.66 2.52 20.32
N MET A 69 15.43 1.62 19.69
CA MET A 69 16.50 2.01 18.78
C MET A 69 15.99 2.74 17.53
N ALA A 70 14.87 2.30 16.95
CA ALA A 70 14.24 2.97 15.82
C ALA A 70 13.73 4.37 16.17
N LEU A 71 13.11 4.53 17.36
CA LEU A 71 12.68 5.81 17.90
C LEU A 71 13.86 6.75 18.13
N MET A 72 14.97 6.23 18.69
CA MET A 72 16.20 6.98 18.86
C MET A 72 16.77 7.44 17.52
N MET A 73 16.92 6.54 16.55
CA MET A 73 17.42 6.88 15.20
C MET A 73 16.56 7.97 14.55
N ARG A 74 15.23 7.89 14.70
CA ARG A 74 14.31 8.92 14.19
C ARG A 74 14.47 10.26 14.91
N PHE A 75 14.62 10.25 16.23
CA PHE A 75 14.81 11.45 17.03
C PHE A 75 16.11 12.19 16.68
N ALA A 76 17.20 11.44 16.49
CA ALA A 76 18.48 12.00 16.03
C ALA A 76 18.39 12.58 14.62
N ALA A 77 17.69 11.89 13.70
CA ALA A 77 17.47 12.38 12.33
C ALA A 77 16.62 13.67 12.29
N MET A 78 15.77 13.90 13.30
CA MET A 78 15.03 15.16 13.49
C MET A 78 15.82 16.23 14.25
N GLY A 79 17.12 16.00 14.51
CA GLY A 79 18.01 16.97 15.14
C GLY A 79 17.96 16.99 16.67
N GLY A 80 17.26 16.03 17.30
CA GLY A 80 17.25 15.87 18.75
C GLY A 80 18.60 15.37 19.28
N ARG A 81 19.13 15.99 20.34
CA ARG A 81 20.34 15.51 21.04
C ARG A 81 19.94 14.65 22.23
N PHE A 82 20.55 13.46 22.34
CA PHE A 82 20.34 12.60 23.50
C PHE A 82 21.02 13.20 24.74
N PRO A 83 20.39 13.13 25.91
CA PRO A 83 21.05 13.47 27.16
C PRO A 83 22.16 12.45 27.42
N THR A 84 23.41 12.87 27.32
CA THR A 84 24.55 12.11 27.85
C THR A 84 24.37 12.03 29.36
N LYS A 85 24.24 10.82 29.91
CA LYS A 85 24.16 10.61 31.36
C LYS A 85 25.35 11.31 32.01
N ALA A 86 25.07 12.31 32.84
CA ALA A 86 26.07 12.91 33.72
C ALA A 86 26.51 11.84 34.73
N HIS A 87 27.82 11.63 34.81
CA HIS A 87 28.46 10.78 35.82
C HIS A 87 28.42 11.44 37.20
#